data_AF-A0A968VXC1-F1
#
_entry.id   AF-A0A968VXC1-F1
#
_cell.length_a   1.000
_cell.length_b   1.000
_cell.length_c   1.000
_cell.angle_alpha   90.00
_cell.angle_beta   90.00
_cell.angle_gamma   90.00
#
_symmetry.space_group_name_H-M   'P 1'
#
loop_
_entity.id
_entity.type
_entity.pdbx_description
1 polymer ?
#
loop_
_entity_poly.entity_id
_entity_poly.type
_entity_poly.pdbx_seq_one_letter_code
_entity_poly.pdbx_strand_id
1 'polypeptide(L)'
;MGDYLLHPSLMDSALQSSIGLFEDVNKLEPQPSLPFALDTLLAVSPCKKEMFAWVRYSQGSKPGDRLEKLDVDLYDTEGNVCVQMKGYSSRTLVSETNLAKTQNGQPGTVLATPVWQPTESEASTEKAITVAQHHIILTELSQVKPKQLEPLLLNSTCHVLQVAPKEENLADSFIKCALACFGQVHR
;
A
#
# COMPACT_ATOMS: atom_id res chain seq x y z
N MET A 1 7.89 -12.62 -9.12
CA MET A 1 8.20 -11.43 -9.94
C MET A 1 7.57 -11.71 -11.29
N GLY A 2 6.55 -10.94 -11.70
CA GLY A 2 5.91 -11.12 -13.01
C GLY A 2 6.85 -10.78 -14.17
N ASP A 3 6.37 -10.94 -15.40
CA ASP A 3 7.12 -10.76 -16.66
C ASP A 3 7.41 -9.27 -16.97
N TYR A 4 8.16 -8.58 -16.10
CA TYR A 4 8.60 -7.21 -16.32
C TYR A 4 10.11 -7.14 -16.49
N LEU A 5 10.57 -6.54 -17.59
CA LEU A 5 11.99 -6.21 -17.79
C LEU A 5 12.46 -5.23 -16.71
N LEU A 6 11.67 -4.18 -16.45
CA LEU A 6 11.89 -3.19 -15.41
C LEU A 6 10.79 -3.36 -14.37
N HIS A 7 11.06 -4.09 -13.29
CA HIS A 7 10.04 -4.36 -12.29
C HIS A 7 9.66 -3.05 -11.56
N PRO A 8 8.38 -2.61 -11.57
CA PRO A 8 7.99 -1.30 -11.06
C PRO A 8 8.45 -1.01 -9.63
N SER A 9 8.32 -1.99 -8.73
CA SER A 9 8.76 -1.83 -7.33
C SER A 9 10.27 -1.63 -7.17
N LEU A 10 11.09 -2.25 -8.03
CA LEU A 10 12.54 -2.09 -7.99
C LEU A 10 12.95 -0.73 -8.57
N MET A 11 12.31 -0.32 -9.67
CA MET A 11 12.54 0.99 -10.24
C MET A 11 12.14 2.11 -9.27
N ASP A 12 10.99 1.98 -8.61
CA ASP A 12 10.56 2.93 -7.59
C ASP A 12 11.51 2.96 -6.39
N SER A 13 11.94 1.80 -5.90
CA SER A 13 12.94 1.70 -4.83
C SER A 13 14.27 2.37 -5.20
N ALA A 14 14.70 2.22 -6.46
CA ALA A 14 15.89 2.88 -7.00
C ALA A 14 15.73 4.41 -6.97
N LEU A 15 14.57 4.94 -7.35
CA LEU A 15 14.29 6.38 -7.27
C LEU A 15 14.19 6.85 -5.81
N GLN A 16 13.55 6.10 -4.91
CA GLN A 16 13.46 6.44 -3.49
C GLN A 16 14.84 6.51 -2.81
N SER A 17 15.79 5.67 -3.24
CA SER A 17 17.17 5.73 -2.71
C SER A 17 17.88 7.06 -2.98
N SER A 18 17.38 7.86 -3.92
CA SER A 18 17.89 9.20 -4.22
C SER A 18 17.51 10.28 -3.22
N ILE A 19 16.49 10.04 -2.38
CA ILE A 19 15.99 11.02 -1.40
C ILE A 19 17.11 11.46 -0.46
N GLY A 20 17.99 10.53 -0.04
CA GLY A 20 19.12 10.86 0.83
C GLY A 20 20.18 11.77 0.22
N LEU A 21 20.13 12.03 -1.09
CA LEU A 21 21.00 13.00 -1.77
C LEU A 21 20.27 14.30 -2.08
N PHE A 22 18.98 14.25 -2.43
CA PHE A 22 18.19 15.47 -2.67
C PHE A 22 17.84 16.23 -1.39
N GLU A 23 17.63 15.53 -0.29
CA GLU A 23 17.09 16.11 0.94
C GLU A 23 18.08 15.94 2.09
N ASP A 24 18.27 17.01 2.87
CA ASP A 24 18.87 16.88 4.19
C ASP A 24 17.87 16.13 5.07
N VAL A 25 18.14 14.85 5.34
CA VAL A 25 17.31 13.98 6.18
C VAL A 25 17.02 14.56 7.58
N ASN A 26 17.80 15.55 8.04
CA ASN A 26 17.55 16.25 9.30
C ASN A 26 16.59 17.44 9.16
N LYS A 27 16.23 17.81 7.92
CA LYS A 27 15.38 18.95 7.56
C LYS A 27 14.42 18.57 6.43
N LEU A 28 13.79 17.41 6.56
CA LEU A 28 12.77 16.96 5.62
C LEU A 28 11.64 17.99 5.58
N GLU A 29 11.49 18.65 4.44
CA GLU A 29 10.34 19.51 4.17
C GLU A 29 9.09 18.61 4.14
N PRO A 30 7.94 19.08 4.65
CA PRO A 30 6.71 18.30 4.69
C PRO A 30 6.10 18.04 3.30
N GLN A 31 6.65 18.61 2.23
CA GLN A 31 6.13 18.44 0.87
C GLN A 31 6.87 17.30 0.16
N PRO A 32 6.14 16.36 -0.45
CA PRO A 32 6.76 15.27 -1.19
C PRO A 32 7.43 15.79 -2.47
N SER A 33 8.65 15.32 -2.70
CA SER A 33 9.37 15.47 -3.96
C SER A 33 9.02 14.31 -4.89
N LEU A 34 8.54 14.60 -6.10
CA LEU A 34 8.15 13.58 -7.09
C LEU A 34 9.11 13.53 -8.29
N PRO A 35 9.33 12.33 -8.87
CA PRO A 35 10.02 12.19 -10.15
C PRO A 35 9.45 13.14 -11.21
N PHE A 36 10.30 13.98 -11.80
CA PHE A 36 9.88 15.01 -12.77
C PHE A 36 10.44 14.77 -14.17
N ALA A 37 11.74 14.49 -14.28
CA ALA A 37 12.38 14.26 -15.58
C ALA A 37 13.54 13.27 -15.47
N LEU A 38 13.86 12.65 -16.61
CA LEU A 38 14.98 11.72 -16.80
C LEU A 38 15.59 11.98 -18.18
N ASP A 39 16.91 12.14 -18.27
CA ASP A 39 17.59 12.39 -19.55
C ASP A 39 17.75 11.09 -20.36
N THR A 40 18.13 9.98 -19.71
CA THR A 40 18.34 8.70 -20.39
C THR A 40 18.01 7.51 -19.49
N LEU A 41 17.40 6.48 -20.08
CA LEU A 41 17.19 5.16 -19.50
C LEU A 41 17.80 4.10 -20.42
N LEU A 42 18.71 3.29 -19.90
CA LEU A 42 19.27 2.14 -20.58
C LEU A 42 18.94 0.86 -19.79
N ALA A 43 18.17 -0.04 -20.39
CA ALA A 43 17.92 -1.37 -19.86
C ALA A 43 18.85 -2.38 -20.55
N VAL A 44 19.86 -2.86 -19.83
CA VAL A 44 20.85 -3.83 -20.32
C VAL A 44 20.35 -5.25 -20.15
N SER A 45 19.70 -5.55 -19.01
CA SER A 45 19.14 -6.86 -18.70
C SER A 45 17.94 -6.74 -17.75
N PRO A 46 17.10 -7.78 -17.63
CA PRO A 46 15.93 -7.75 -16.73
C PRO A 46 16.31 -7.54 -15.27
N CYS A 47 15.47 -6.81 -14.53
CA CYS A 47 15.57 -6.71 -13.08
C CYS A 47 15.48 -8.09 -12.41
N LYS A 48 16.39 -8.38 -11.50
CA LYS A 48 16.43 -9.62 -10.70
C LYS A 48 15.74 -9.40 -9.35
N LYS A 49 15.51 -10.49 -8.60
CA LYS A 49 14.89 -10.42 -7.25
C LYS A 49 15.65 -9.53 -6.27
N GLU A 50 16.97 -9.50 -6.39
CA GLU A 50 17.89 -8.77 -5.51
C GLU A 50 18.87 -7.99 -6.38
N MET A 51 19.04 -6.70 -6.07
CA MET A 51 19.83 -5.75 -6.84
C MET A 51 20.35 -4.65 -5.93
N PHE A 52 21.45 -4.02 -6.33
CA PHE A 52 22.05 -2.87 -5.64
C PHE A 52 21.88 -1.61 -6.49
N ALA A 53 21.54 -0.49 -5.86
CA ALA A 53 21.45 0.82 -6.51
C ALA A 53 22.66 1.68 -6.14
N TRP A 54 23.34 2.21 -7.15
CA TRP A 54 24.38 3.21 -6.97
C TRP A 54 23.89 4.57 -7.44
N VAL A 55 23.60 5.45 -6.49
CA VAL A 55 23.11 6.81 -6.73
C VAL A 55 24.22 7.82 -6.52
N ARG A 56 24.29 8.82 -7.41
CA ARG A 56 25.27 9.90 -7.37
C ARG A 56 24.76 11.13 -8.12
N TYR A 57 25.36 12.29 -7.87
CA TYR A 57 25.11 13.46 -8.72
C TYR A 57 25.56 13.21 -10.17
N SER A 58 24.73 13.62 -11.12
CA SER A 58 25.09 13.65 -12.53
C SER A 58 26.25 14.63 -12.75
N GLN A 59 27.02 14.40 -13.81
CA GLN A 59 28.12 15.30 -14.18
C GLN A 59 27.62 16.74 -14.33
N GLY A 60 28.26 17.68 -13.64
CA GLY A 60 27.90 19.10 -13.65
C GLY A 60 26.72 19.48 -12.74
N SER A 61 26.15 18.54 -11.99
CA SER A 61 25.17 18.82 -10.95
C SER A 61 25.79 18.70 -9.55
N LYS A 62 25.34 19.55 -8.63
CA LYS A 62 25.80 19.59 -7.24
C LYS A 62 24.63 19.94 -6.30
N PRO A 63 24.76 19.63 -4.99
CA PRO A 63 23.78 20.06 -4.01
C PRO A 63 23.58 21.58 -4.04
N GLY A 64 22.32 22.02 -4.00
CA GLY A 64 21.92 23.43 -4.04
C GLY A 64 21.76 24.04 -5.44
N ASP A 65 21.98 23.27 -6.51
CA ASP A 65 21.63 23.73 -7.86
C ASP A 65 20.12 23.93 -8.00
N ARG A 66 19.70 24.86 -8.89
CA ARG A 66 18.27 25.12 -9.16
C ARG A 66 17.53 23.85 -9.61
N LEU A 67 18.22 22.95 -10.30
CA LEU A 67 17.72 21.65 -10.71
C LEU A 67 18.83 20.63 -10.46
N GLU A 68 18.74 19.94 -9.34
CA GLU A 68 19.64 18.84 -9.03
C GLU A 68 19.33 17.63 -9.93
N LYS A 69 20.38 17.01 -10.45
CA LYS A 69 20.31 15.83 -11.31
C LYS A 69 21.16 14.71 -10.72
N LEU A 70 20.59 13.51 -10.72
CA LEU A 70 21.23 12.31 -10.23
C LEU A 70 21.30 11.23 -11.31
N ASP A 71 22.36 10.43 -11.24
CA ASP A 71 22.50 9.20 -11.99
C ASP A 71 22.27 8.02 -11.04
N VAL A 72 21.53 7.01 -11.51
CA VAL A 72 21.25 5.78 -10.77
C VAL A 72 21.62 4.59 -11.65
N ASP A 73 22.53 3.75 -11.18
CA ASP A 73 22.86 2.49 -11.84
C ASP A 73 22.39 1.31 -10.96
N LEU A 74 21.66 0.36 -11.54
CA LEU A 74 21.24 -0.87 -10.87
C LEU A 74 22.17 -2.02 -11.25
N TYR A 75 22.69 -2.71 -10.25
CA TYR A 75 23.59 -3.85 -10.38
C TYR A 75 22.92 -5.11 -9.87
N ASP A 76 23.22 -6.26 -10.47
CA ASP A 76 22.93 -7.55 -9.86
C ASP A 76 23.92 -7.90 -8.74
N THR A 77 23.70 -9.04 -8.08
CA THR A 77 24.55 -9.56 -7.01
C THR A 77 25.96 -9.96 -7.46
N GLU A 78 26.21 -10.05 -8.76
CA GLU A 78 27.53 -10.34 -9.34
C GLU A 78 28.28 -9.05 -9.72
N GLY A 79 27.63 -7.88 -9.58
CA GLY A 79 28.21 -6.59 -9.94
C GLY A 79 28.04 -6.23 -11.42
N ASN A 80 27.17 -6.91 -12.15
CA ASN A 80 26.84 -6.55 -13.53
C ASN A 80 25.80 -5.44 -13.56
N VAL A 81 25.99 -4.44 -14.42
CA VAL A 81 24.99 -3.38 -14.65
C VAL A 81 23.79 -3.96 -15.39
N CYS A 82 22.60 -3.80 -14.84
CA CYS A 82 21.33 -4.21 -15.46
C CYS A 82 20.53 -3.01 -15.99
N VAL A 83 20.53 -1.88 -15.28
CA VAL A 83 19.79 -0.67 -15.67
C VAL A 83 20.62 0.56 -15.35
N GLN A 84 20.57 1.57 -16.21
CA GLN A 84 21.18 2.88 -15.98
C GLN A 84 20.16 3.98 -16.24
N MET A 85 20.01 4.87 -15.26
CA MET A 85 19.22 6.09 -15.34
C MET A 85 20.17 7.28 -15.22
N LYS A 86 20.15 8.18 -16.20
CA LYS A 86 21.00 9.38 -16.21
C LYS A 86 20.17 10.64 -16.18
N GLY A 87 20.62 11.63 -15.42
CA GLY A 87 19.99 12.94 -15.34
C GLY A 87 18.59 12.92 -14.74
N TYR A 88 18.34 12.03 -13.77
CA TYR A 88 17.09 12.00 -13.02
C TYR A 88 16.95 13.25 -12.17
N SER A 89 15.79 13.91 -12.23
CA SER A 89 15.47 15.07 -11.39
C SER A 89 14.08 14.93 -10.77
N SER A 90 13.97 15.44 -9.54
CA SER A 90 12.74 15.46 -8.74
C SER A 90 12.24 16.89 -8.58
N ARG A 91 10.94 17.06 -8.38
CA ARG A 91 10.30 18.36 -8.13
C ARG A 91 9.35 18.26 -6.94
N THR A 92 9.48 19.21 -6.03
CA THR A 92 8.57 19.35 -4.89
C THR A 92 7.17 19.74 -5.35
N LEU A 93 6.16 18.98 -4.90
CA LEU A 93 4.76 19.34 -5.12
C LEU A 93 4.34 20.48 -4.18
N VAL A 94 4.24 21.69 -4.73
CA VAL A 94 3.68 22.82 -4.01
C VAL A 94 2.16 22.75 -4.09
N SER A 95 1.51 22.29 -3.03
CA SER A 95 0.04 22.34 -2.92
C SER A 95 -0.42 23.78 -2.65
N GLU A 96 -1.43 24.25 -3.37
CA GLU A 96 -2.02 25.60 -3.24
C GLU A 96 -2.55 25.88 -1.81
N THR A 97 -2.81 24.84 -1.03
CA THR A 97 -3.16 24.92 0.41
C THR A 97 -2.05 25.51 1.29
N ASN A 98 -0.80 25.64 0.80
CA ASN A 98 0.30 26.28 1.55
C ASN A 98 0.24 27.81 1.59
N LEU A 99 -0.66 28.46 0.84
CA LEU A 99 -0.89 29.92 0.98
C LEU A 99 -1.61 30.26 2.29
N ALA A 100 -2.17 29.27 2.99
CA ALA A 100 -2.74 29.39 4.32
C ALA A 100 -1.84 28.74 5.39
N LYS A 101 -0.54 29.04 5.38
CA LYS A 101 0.28 28.84 6.59
C LYS A 101 -0.13 29.87 7.65
N THR A 102 -1.25 29.63 8.34
CA THR A 102 -1.40 30.11 9.71
C THR A 102 -0.29 29.45 10.54
N GLN A 103 0.56 30.29 11.11
CA GLN A 103 1.59 29.92 12.08
C GLN A 103 0.94 29.02 13.15
N ASN A 104 1.52 27.84 13.44
CA ASN A 104 1.18 26.86 14.50
C ASN A 104 0.34 25.61 14.18
N GLY A 105 0.10 25.23 12.93
CA GLY A 105 -0.55 23.95 12.64
C GLY A 105 0.42 22.76 12.58
N GLN A 106 0.90 22.22 13.71
CA GLN A 106 1.44 20.85 13.69
C GLN A 106 0.31 19.90 13.24
N PRO A 107 0.55 18.99 12.27
CA PRO A 107 -0.43 17.96 11.96
C PRO A 107 -0.70 17.15 13.24
N GLY A 108 -1.89 17.33 13.82
CA GLY A 108 -2.29 16.63 15.03
C GLY A 108 -2.54 15.15 14.71
N THR A 109 -2.01 14.25 15.54
CA THR A 109 -2.35 12.84 15.47
C THR A 109 -3.79 12.65 15.92
N VAL A 110 -4.68 12.28 15.01
CA VAL A 110 -6.04 11.87 15.35
C VAL A 110 -5.99 10.42 15.82
N LEU A 111 -6.33 10.19 17.09
CA LEU A 111 -6.47 8.86 17.65
C LEU A 111 -7.94 8.44 17.58
N ALA A 112 -8.19 7.27 17.00
CA ALA A 112 -9.49 6.62 17.03
C ALA A 112 -9.39 5.35 17.86
N THR A 113 -10.29 5.20 18.83
CA THR A 113 -10.42 3.96 19.61
C THR A 113 -11.71 3.27 19.16
N PRO A 114 -11.66 2.02 18.68
CA PRO A 114 -12.88 1.27 18.39
C PRO A 114 -13.62 1.03 19.71
N VAL A 115 -14.83 1.59 19.84
CA VAL A 115 -15.71 1.36 20.99
C VAL A 115 -16.99 0.72 20.47
N TRP A 116 -17.24 -0.53 20.89
CA TRP A 116 -18.51 -1.20 20.63
C TRP A 116 -19.49 -0.84 21.74
N GLN A 117 -20.54 -0.11 21.42
CA GLN A 117 -21.65 0.14 22.33
C GLN A 117 -22.83 -0.77 21.97
N PRO A 118 -23.38 -1.53 22.93
CA PRO A 118 -24.59 -2.30 22.70
C PRO A 118 -25.70 -1.35 22.22
N THR A 119 -26.21 -1.59 21.03
CA THR A 119 -27.40 -0.90 20.50
C THR A 119 -28.50 -1.93 20.42
N GLU A 120 -29.66 -1.62 20.98
CA GLU A 120 -30.83 -2.48 20.82
C GLU A 120 -31.18 -2.56 19.34
N SER A 121 -31.36 -3.77 18.83
CA SER A 121 -31.76 -3.98 17.45
C SER A 121 -33.21 -3.53 17.29
N GLU A 122 -33.43 -2.26 16.95
CA GLU A 122 -34.70 -1.86 16.35
C GLU A 122 -34.79 -2.60 15.01
N ALA A 123 -35.73 -3.55 14.91
CA ALA A 123 -36.04 -4.20 13.65
C ALA A 123 -36.30 -3.10 12.62
N SER A 124 -35.36 -2.92 11.69
CA SER A 124 -35.36 -1.81 10.76
C SER A 124 -36.65 -1.88 9.94
N THR A 125 -37.59 -0.98 10.21
CA THR A 125 -38.77 -0.73 9.36
C THR A 125 -38.42 0.14 8.15
N GLU A 126 -37.16 0.56 8.02
CA GLU A 126 -36.67 1.29 6.86
C GLU A 126 -36.54 0.35 5.66
N LYS A 127 -37.11 0.79 4.52
CA LYS A 127 -37.21 0.10 3.23
C LYS A 127 -36.14 -0.99 3.08
N ALA A 128 -36.60 -2.24 3.22
CA ALA A 128 -35.80 -3.42 2.97
C ALA A 128 -34.97 -3.22 1.69
N ILE A 129 -33.65 -3.12 1.85
CA ILE A 129 -32.75 -3.43 0.75
C ILE A 129 -33.24 -4.79 0.26
N THR A 130 -33.65 -4.89 -0.99
CA THR A 130 -34.23 -6.11 -1.55
C THR A 130 -33.07 -7.06 -1.82
N VAL A 131 -32.47 -7.56 -0.75
CA VAL A 131 -31.36 -8.49 -0.80
C VAL A 131 -31.98 -9.82 -1.20
N ALA A 132 -31.59 -10.34 -2.37
CA ALA A 132 -32.08 -11.64 -2.84
C ALA A 132 -31.68 -12.77 -1.88
N GLN A 133 -30.48 -12.67 -1.27
CA GLN A 133 -29.95 -13.59 -0.27
C GLN A 133 -29.02 -12.85 0.71
N HIS A 134 -29.26 -12.96 2.01
CA HIS A 134 -28.38 -12.41 3.05
C HIS A 134 -27.62 -13.56 3.74
N HIS A 135 -26.28 -13.55 3.66
CA HIS A 135 -25.42 -14.57 4.26
C HIS A 135 -24.53 -13.97 5.34
N ILE A 136 -24.52 -14.59 6.53
CA ILE A 136 -23.65 -14.22 7.65
C ILE A 136 -22.59 -15.30 7.76
N ILE A 137 -21.31 -14.93 7.68
CA ILE A 137 -20.20 -15.89 7.72
C ILE A 137 -19.37 -15.61 8.96
N LEU A 138 -19.33 -16.59 9.86
CA LEU A 138 -18.59 -16.54 11.11
C LEU A 138 -17.26 -17.28 10.94
N THR A 139 -16.16 -16.54 10.93
CA THR A 139 -14.80 -17.07 10.84
C THR A 139 -14.13 -16.99 12.21
N GLU A 140 -13.61 -18.11 12.71
CA GLU A 140 -12.86 -18.19 13.98
C GLU A 140 -13.62 -17.71 15.25
N LEU A 141 -14.93 -17.48 15.14
CA LEU A 141 -15.82 -17.10 16.24
C LEU A 141 -16.46 -18.33 16.89
N SER A 142 -15.63 -19.24 17.42
CA SER A 142 -16.07 -20.52 18.01
C SER A 142 -17.09 -20.38 19.15
N GLN A 143 -17.08 -19.24 19.84
CA GLN A 143 -17.97 -18.89 20.94
C GLN A 143 -19.37 -18.42 20.48
N VAL A 144 -19.52 -18.08 19.20
CA VAL A 144 -20.76 -17.56 18.63
C VAL A 144 -21.55 -18.71 18.00
N LYS A 145 -22.79 -18.92 18.46
CA LYS A 145 -23.65 -19.99 17.93
C LYS A 145 -24.56 -19.44 16.82
N PRO A 146 -24.51 -19.97 15.58
CA PRO A 146 -25.36 -19.53 14.47
C PRO A 146 -26.85 -19.46 14.81
N LYS A 147 -27.34 -20.48 15.53
CA LYS A 147 -28.75 -20.60 15.95
C LYS A 147 -29.24 -19.46 16.85
N GLN A 148 -28.33 -18.71 17.48
CA GLN A 148 -28.68 -17.55 18.29
C GLN A 148 -28.71 -16.24 17.48
N LEU A 149 -28.06 -16.23 16.30
CA LEU A 149 -27.97 -15.06 15.41
C LEU A 149 -29.07 -15.05 14.34
N GLU A 150 -29.44 -16.22 13.80
CA GLU A 150 -30.49 -16.34 12.78
C GLU A 150 -31.82 -15.65 13.15
N PRO A 151 -32.31 -15.71 14.41
CA PRO A 151 -33.55 -15.02 14.80
C PRO A 151 -33.41 -13.51 14.90
N LEU A 152 -32.18 -12.99 15.06
CA LEU A 152 -31.91 -11.56 15.24
C LEU A 152 -31.77 -10.83 13.90
N LEU A 153 -31.57 -11.56 12.80
CA LEU A 153 -31.25 -11.00 11.49
C LEU A 153 -32.20 -11.60 10.44
N LEU A 154 -33.29 -10.89 10.15
CA LEU A 154 -34.31 -11.32 9.19
C LEU A 154 -33.71 -11.70 7.83
N ASN A 155 -34.23 -12.77 7.23
CA ASN A 155 -33.87 -13.28 5.89
C ASN A 155 -32.38 -13.66 5.74
N SER A 156 -31.71 -14.06 6.82
CA SER A 156 -30.28 -14.36 6.81
C SER A 156 -29.98 -15.85 7.00
N THR A 157 -28.94 -16.35 6.32
CA THR A 157 -28.40 -17.70 6.54
C THR A 157 -27.03 -17.58 7.20
N CYS A 158 -26.84 -18.22 8.36
CA CYS A 158 -25.57 -18.20 9.09
C CYS A 158 -24.68 -19.41 8.75
N HIS A 159 -23.43 -19.15 8.37
CA HIS A 159 -22.41 -20.15 8.08
C HIS A 159 -21.24 -20.02 9.06
N VAL A 160 -20.70 -21.14 9.51
CA VAL A 160 -19.47 -21.16 10.33
C VAL A 160 -18.34 -21.75 9.51
N LEU A 161 -17.29 -20.97 9.32
CA LEU A 161 -16.06 -21.44 8.69
C LEU A 161 -15.04 -21.75 9.79
N GLN A 162 -14.74 -23.03 9.96
CA GLN A 162 -13.64 -23.49 10.81
C GLN A 162 -12.39 -23.64 9.96
N VAL A 163 -11.42 -22.77 10.16
CA VAL A 163 -10.05 -22.96 9.66
C VAL A 163 -9.29 -23.76 10.72
N ALA A 164 -8.66 -24.86 10.33
CA ALA A 164 -7.95 -25.71 11.28
C ALA A 164 -6.76 -24.94 11.89
N PRO A 165 -6.51 -25.05 13.21
CA PRO A 165 -5.49 -24.25 13.91
C PRO A 165 -4.04 -24.71 13.65
N LYS A 166 -3.79 -25.59 12.66
CA LYS A 166 -2.47 -26.17 12.43
C LYS A 166 -1.73 -25.44 11.31
N GLU A 167 -0.79 -24.60 11.74
CA GLU A 167 0.42 -24.19 11.00
C GLU A 167 0.22 -23.50 9.64
N GLU A 168 -0.86 -22.74 9.44
CA GLU A 168 -1.05 -21.96 8.23
C GLU A 168 -0.90 -20.46 8.50
N ASN A 169 -0.14 -19.79 7.63
CA ASN A 169 0.05 -18.35 7.63
C ASN A 169 -1.31 -17.64 7.60
N LEU A 170 -1.47 -16.53 8.34
CA LEU A 170 -2.69 -15.70 8.33
C LEU A 170 -3.15 -15.34 6.91
N ALA A 171 -2.21 -15.15 5.98
CA ALA A 171 -2.53 -14.91 4.57
C ALA A 171 -3.24 -16.11 3.90
N ASP A 172 -2.79 -17.33 4.16
CA ASP A 172 -3.38 -18.55 3.60
C ASP A 172 -4.75 -18.83 4.22
N SER A 173 -4.88 -18.61 5.53
CA SER A 173 -6.18 -18.68 6.23
C SER A 173 -7.18 -17.66 5.69
N PHE A 174 -6.74 -16.43 5.40
CA PHE A 174 -7.58 -15.41 4.76
C PHE A 174 -8.03 -15.86 3.37
N ILE A 175 -7.12 -16.34 2.52
CA ILE A 175 -7.44 -16.81 1.17
C ILE A 175 -8.46 -17.96 1.23
N LYS A 176 -8.29 -18.92 2.13
CA LYS A 176 -9.22 -20.04 2.31
C LYS A 176 -10.61 -19.57 2.75
N CYS A 177 -10.67 -18.66 3.72
CA CYS A 177 -11.93 -18.06 4.16
C CYS A 177 -12.61 -17.32 3.00
N ALA A 178 -11.87 -16.48 2.26
CA ALA A 178 -12.41 -15.72 1.13
C ALA A 178 -12.98 -16.64 0.04
N LEU A 179 -12.25 -17.70 -0.33
CA LEU A 179 -12.72 -18.69 -1.31
C LEU A 179 -13.97 -19.44 -0.82
N ALA A 180 -14.02 -19.81 0.45
CA ALA A 180 -15.21 -20.43 1.04
C ALA A 180 -16.42 -19.50 1.03
N CYS A 181 -16.23 -18.19 1.25
CA CYS A 181 -17.30 -17.20 1.10
C CYS A 181 -17.86 -17.16 -0.33
N PHE A 182 -16.99 -17.14 -1.35
CA PHE A 182 -17.43 -17.13 -2.76
C PHE A 182 -18.24 -18.36 -3.14
N GLY A 183 -17.91 -19.54 -2.59
CA GLY A 183 -18.67 -20.76 -2.82
C GLY A 183 -20.12 -20.71 -2.30
N GLN A 184 -20.40 -19.89 -1.29
CA GLN A 184 -21.75 -19.75 -0.72
C GLN A 184 -22.65 -18.78 -1.50
N VAL A 185 -22.06 -17.84 -2.25
CA VAL A 185 -22.80 -16.82 -3.03
C VAL A 185 -23.20 -17.31 -4.43
N HIS A 186 -22.65 -18.44 -4.88
CA HIS A 186 -22.89 -19.02 -6.22
C HIS A 186 -23.89 -20.20 -6.25
N ARG A 187 -24.68 -20.42 -5.19
CA ARG A 187 -25.75 -21.44 -5.14
C ARG A 187 -27.13 -20.82 -5.08
#